data_AF-A0A2B7Z4I7-F1
#
_entry.id   AF-A0A2B7Z4I7-F1
#
_cell.length_a   1.000
_cell.length_b   1.000
_cell.length_c   1.000
_cell.angle_alpha   90.00
_cell.angle_beta   90.00
_cell.angle_gamma   90.00
#
_symmetry.space_group_name_H-M   'P 1'
#
loop_
_entity.id
_entity.type
_entity.pdbx_description
1 polymer ?
#
loop_
_entity_poly.entity_id
_entity_poly.type
_entity_poly.pdbx_seq_one_letter_code
_entity_poly.pdbx_strand_id
1 'polypeptide(L)'
;MINVPKCASYGRYALPLQTYGKDVLNLVTALDPYPLVIDSDKAGRVDIVPMVWSVVKDFEAEAVCVISNPIPSKQVVFALEARGVAAFGPIFDS
;
A
#
# COMPACT_ATOMS: atom_id res chain seq x y z
N MET A 1 22.23 -18.20 -1.11
CA MET A 1 21.50 -17.04 -0.55
C MET A 1 20.19 -16.94 -1.30
N ILE A 2 19.06 -17.11 -0.64
CA ILE A 2 17.76 -16.82 -1.26
C ILE A 2 17.67 -15.30 -1.34
N ASN A 3 17.58 -14.76 -2.56
CA ASN A 3 17.31 -13.34 -2.75
C ASN A 3 15.90 -13.08 -2.21
N VAL A 4 15.80 -12.49 -1.03
CA VAL A 4 14.51 -12.11 -0.48
C VAL A 4 14.04 -10.93 -1.33
N PRO A 5 12.92 -11.02 -2.05
CA PRO A 5 12.41 -9.89 -2.82
C PRO A 5 12.22 -8.72 -1.85
N LYS A 6 12.71 -7.54 -2.23
CA LYS A 6 12.36 -6.33 -1.51
C LYS A 6 10.82 -6.22 -1.56
N CYS A 7 10.19 -5.76 -0.51
CA CYS A 7 8.78 -5.37 -0.50
C CYS A 7 8.65 -3.97 0.12
N ALA A 8 7.74 -3.16 -0.41
CA ALA A 8 7.31 -1.92 0.20
C ALA A 8 5.82 -1.99 0.45
N SER A 9 5.40 -1.63 1.65
CA SER A 9 4.01 -1.66 2.08
C SER A 9 3.47 -0.24 2.21
N TYR A 10 2.26 -0.05 1.68
CA TYR A 10 1.50 1.18 1.80
C TYR A 10 0.13 0.86 2.41
N GLY A 11 -0.20 1.51 3.52
CA GLY A 11 -1.45 1.31 4.22
C GLY A 11 -2.06 2.63 4.69
N ARG A 12 -3.36 2.81 4.39
CA ARG A 12 -4.14 3.96 4.88
C ARG A 12 -5.19 3.46 5.86
N TYR A 13 -5.10 3.91 7.11
CA TYR A 13 -5.93 3.43 8.22
C TYR A 13 -6.41 4.60 9.07
N ALA A 14 -7.63 4.52 9.59
CA ALA A 14 -8.08 5.43 10.65
C ALA A 14 -7.43 5.01 11.97
N LEU A 15 -6.76 5.93 12.67
CA LEU A 15 -6.13 5.71 13.98
C LEU A 15 -5.41 4.33 14.10
N PRO A 16 -4.39 4.04 13.26
CA PRO A 16 -3.83 2.69 13.11
C PRO A 16 -3.41 2.01 14.41
N LEU A 17 -2.82 2.77 15.34
CA LEU A 17 -2.43 2.25 16.66
C LEU A 17 -3.65 1.84 17.51
N GLN A 18 -4.76 2.57 17.43
CA GLN A 18 -5.97 2.25 18.18
C GLN A 18 -6.75 1.09 17.53
N THR A 19 -6.80 1.05 16.19
CA THR A 19 -7.55 0.02 15.45
C THR A 19 -6.85 -1.33 15.45
N TYR A 20 -5.53 -1.37 15.28
CA TYR A 20 -4.78 -2.62 15.11
C TYR A 20 -3.85 -2.96 16.29
N GLY A 21 -3.58 -2.00 17.17
CA GLY A 21 -2.70 -2.19 18.32
C GLY A 21 -1.21 -2.17 17.96
N LYS A 22 -0.36 -2.12 19.00
CA LYS A 22 1.09 -1.98 18.85
C LYS A 22 1.75 -3.22 18.25
N ASP A 23 1.26 -4.41 18.59
CA ASP A 23 1.87 -5.67 18.14
C ASP A 23 1.75 -5.89 16.63
N VAL A 24 0.60 -5.51 16.04
CA VAL A 24 0.43 -5.55 14.58
C VAL A 24 1.34 -4.55 13.89
N LEU A 25 1.46 -3.33 14.41
CA LEU A 25 2.38 -2.33 13.84
C LEU A 25 3.85 -2.76 13.96
N ASN A 26 4.22 -3.42 15.05
CA ASN A 26 5.56 -4.00 15.22
C ASN A 26 5.80 -5.11 14.17
N LEU A 27 4.80 -5.96 13.90
CA LEU A 27 4.89 -7.00 12.88
C LEU A 27 5.09 -6.40 11.48
N VAL A 28 4.32 -5.37 11.12
CA VAL A 28 4.49 -4.66 9.84
C VAL A 28 5.90 -4.10 9.72
N THR A 29 6.40 -3.44 10.75
CA THR A 29 7.75 -2.84 10.77
C THR A 29 8.87 -3.90 10.74
N ALA A 30 8.62 -5.08 11.30
CA ALA A 30 9.56 -6.20 11.25
C ALA A 30 9.64 -6.84 9.86
N LEU A 31 8.55 -6.79 9.09
CA LEU A 31 8.45 -7.35 7.74
C LEU A 31 8.90 -6.36 6.65
N ASP A 32 8.58 -5.09 6.84
CA ASP A 32 8.98 -3.97 5.99
C ASP A 32 9.67 -2.92 6.87
N PRO A 33 10.99 -2.70 6.72
CA PRO A 33 11.73 -1.72 7.52
C PRO A 33 11.29 -0.28 7.30
N TYR A 34 10.60 0.03 6.19
CA TYR A 34 10.18 1.39 5.81
C TYR A 34 8.71 1.43 5.34
N PRO A 35 7.74 1.02 6.20
CA PRO A 35 6.36 0.95 5.79
C PRO A 35 5.75 2.36 5.72
N LEU A 36 5.08 2.68 4.62
CA LEU A 36 4.32 3.93 4.51
C LEU A 36 2.94 3.75 5.14
N VAL A 37 2.80 4.18 6.39
CA VAL A 37 1.53 4.14 7.14
C VAL A 37 0.92 5.54 7.20
N ILE A 38 -0.28 5.69 6.62
CA ILE A 38 -1.03 6.96 6.63
C ILE A 38 -2.21 6.86 7.59
N ASP A 39 -2.22 7.73 8.59
CA ASP A 39 -3.36 7.94 9.49
C ASP A 39 -4.40 8.85 8.80
N SER A 40 -5.52 8.26 8.36
CA SER A 40 -6.54 8.98 7.59
C SER A 40 -7.32 10.03 8.38
N ASP A 41 -7.38 9.92 9.71
CA ASP A 41 -8.02 10.95 10.55
C ASP A 41 -7.19 12.23 10.60
N LYS A 42 -5.87 12.09 10.53
CA LYS A 42 -4.94 13.22 10.50
C LYS A 42 -4.73 13.77 9.09
N ALA A 43 -4.66 12.89 8.09
CA ALA A 43 -4.33 13.26 6.72
C ALA A 43 -5.54 13.75 5.90
N GLY A 44 -6.77 13.50 6.36
CA GLY A 44 -7.98 13.83 5.61
C GLY A 44 -8.12 13.01 4.33
N ARG A 45 -8.85 13.53 3.33
CA ARG A 45 -9.07 12.86 2.05
C ARG A 45 -7.87 13.10 1.14
N VAL A 46 -7.01 12.08 1.05
CA VAL A 46 -5.81 12.10 0.20
C VAL A 46 -6.08 11.30 -1.07
N ASP A 47 -5.64 11.83 -2.22
CA ASP A 47 -5.63 11.06 -3.47
C ASP A 47 -4.53 9.99 -3.38
N ILE A 48 -4.96 8.73 -3.49
CA ILE A 48 -4.07 7.57 -3.29
C ILE A 48 -3.22 7.29 -4.54
N VAL A 49 -3.67 7.67 -5.73
CA VAL A 49 -2.96 7.32 -6.98
C VAL A 49 -1.59 8.00 -7.07
N PRO A 50 -1.45 9.32 -6.84
CA PRO A 50 -0.14 9.98 -6.86
C PRO A 50 0.82 9.43 -5.80
N MET A 51 0.31 9.07 -4.62
CA MET A 51 1.14 8.52 -3.54
C MET A 51 1.66 7.13 -3.87
N VAL A 52 0.76 6.22 -4.30
CA VAL A 52 1.17 4.88 -4.74
C VAL A 52 2.16 4.97 -5.89
N TRP A 53 1.96 5.90 -6.82
CA TRP A 53 2.90 6.12 -7.93
C TRP A 53 4.28 6.59 -7.47
N SER A 54 4.38 7.45 -6.44
CA SER A 54 5.66 7.83 -5.86
C SER A 54 6.37 6.61 -5.27
N VAL A 55 5.66 5.81 -4.47
CA VAL A 55 6.23 4.60 -3.85
C VAL A 55 6.71 3.62 -4.92
N VAL A 56 5.91 3.39 -5.97
CA VAL A 56 6.28 2.50 -7.08
C VAL A 56 7.56 2.96 -7.76
N LYS A 57 7.76 4.28 -7.96
CA LYS A 57 8.99 4.83 -8.54
C LYS A 57 10.17 4.71 -7.61
N ASP A 58 10.01 5.12 -6.36
CA ASP A 58 11.09 5.14 -5.36
C ASP A 58 11.58 3.72 -5.04
N PHE A 59 10.66 2.76 -5.11
CA PHE A 59 10.92 1.35 -4.86
C PHE A 59 11.31 0.55 -6.11
N GLU A 60 11.11 1.11 -7.31
CA GLU A 60 11.25 0.40 -8.59
C GLU A 60 10.40 -0.88 -8.64
N ALA A 61 9.13 -0.77 -8.25
CA ALA A 61 8.25 -1.94 -8.12
C ALA A 61 7.98 -2.64 -9.46
N GLU A 62 8.27 -3.94 -9.55
CA GLU A 62 7.94 -4.78 -10.71
C GLU A 62 6.45 -5.17 -10.75
N ALA A 63 5.81 -5.21 -9.58
CA ALA A 63 4.38 -5.51 -9.44
C ALA A 63 3.79 -4.86 -8.18
N VAL A 64 2.48 -4.59 -8.21
CA VAL A 64 1.72 -4.02 -7.09
C VAL A 64 0.47 -4.86 -6.80
N CYS A 65 0.29 -5.25 -5.54
CA CYS A 65 -0.93 -5.90 -5.07
C CYS A 65 -1.76 -4.90 -4.26
N VAL A 66 -3.04 -4.72 -4.62
CA VAL A 66 -3.95 -3.78 -3.96
C VAL A 66 -4.98 -4.53 -3.12
N ILE A 67 -4.88 -4.31 -1.80
CA ILE A 67 -5.75 -4.91 -0.78
C ILE A 67 -6.61 -3.79 -0.19
N SER A 68 -7.72 -3.47 -0.84
CA SER A 68 -8.64 -2.42 -0.41
C SER A 68 -10.01 -2.57 -1.09
N ASN A 69 -10.96 -1.71 -0.71
CA ASN A 69 -12.32 -1.70 -1.26
C ASN A 69 -12.30 -1.59 -2.81
N PRO A 70 -13.32 -2.11 -3.51
CA PRO A 70 -13.26 -2.26 -4.96
C PRO A 70 -13.08 -0.97 -5.76
N ILE A 71 -13.74 0.13 -5.34
CA ILE A 71 -13.72 1.40 -6.06
C ILE A 71 -12.31 2.03 -6.09
N PRO A 72 -11.67 2.33 -4.94
CA PRO A 72 -10.31 2.88 -4.93
C PRO A 72 -9.28 1.91 -5.54
N SER A 73 -9.44 0.60 -5.33
CA SER A 73 -8.53 -0.40 -5.89
C SER A 73 -8.52 -0.38 -7.41
N LYS A 74 -9.69 -0.33 -8.07
CA LYS A 74 -9.79 -0.24 -9.53
C LYS A 74 -9.13 1.01 -10.09
N GLN A 75 -9.23 2.14 -9.38
CA GLN A 75 -8.57 3.39 -9.79
C GLN A 75 -7.04 3.26 -9.76
N VAL A 76 -6.50 2.66 -8.70
CA VAL A 76 -5.05 2.43 -8.57
C VAL A 76 -4.55 1.44 -9.62
N VAL A 77 -5.21 0.29 -9.76
CA VAL A 77 -4.85 -0.73 -10.74
C VAL A 77 -4.83 -0.13 -12.15
N PHE A 78 -5.92 0.53 -12.55
CA PHE A 78 -6.01 1.18 -13.86
C PHE A 78 -4.88 2.20 -14.07
N ALA A 79 -4.59 3.04 -13.06
CA ALA A 79 -3.55 4.04 -13.16
C ALA A 79 -2.14 3.44 -13.31
N LEU A 80 -1.86 2.34 -12.62
CA LEU A 80 -0.56 1.67 -12.69
C LEU A 80 -0.38 0.88 -14.00
N GLU A 81 -1.40 0.13 -14.42
CA GLU A 81 -1.37 -0.60 -15.69
C GLU A 81 -1.22 0.34 -16.89
N ALA A 82 -1.91 1.49 -16.88
CA ALA A 82 -1.76 2.52 -17.90
C ALA A 82 -0.33 3.11 -17.98
N ARG A 83 0.48 2.91 -16.94
CA ARG A 83 1.90 3.32 -16.87
C ARG A 83 2.87 2.15 -17.08
N GLY A 84 2.37 0.96 -17.43
CA GLY A 84 3.18 -0.22 -17.71
C GLY A 84 3.63 -1.00 -16.46
N VAL A 85 3.02 -0.74 -15.30
CA VAL A 85 3.31 -1.47 -14.06
C VAL A 85 2.25 -2.54 -13.84
N ALA A 86 2.68 -3.78 -13.61
CA ALA A 86 1.76 -4.87 -13.30
C ALA A 86 1.06 -4.61 -11.97
N ALA A 87 -0.27 -4.53 -11.97
CA ALA A 87 -1.06 -4.27 -10.77
C ALA A 87 -2.23 -5.24 -10.65
N PHE A 88 -2.46 -5.76 -9.43
CA PHE A 88 -3.47 -6.79 -9.16
C PHE A 88 -4.38 -6.36 -8.01
N GLY A 89 -5.70 -6.37 -8.24
CA GLY A 89 -6.69 -6.15 -7.19
C GLY A 89 -8.00 -5.58 -7.73
N PRO A 90 -8.98 -5.29 -6.85
CA PRO A 90 -8.97 -5.58 -5.40
C PRO A 90 -8.85 -7.09 -5.10
N ILE A 91 -7.99 -7.47 -4.14
CA ILE A 91 -7.82 -8.87 -3.72
C ILE A 91 -8.93 -9.34 -2.76
N PHE A 92 -9.60 -8.42 -2.04
CA PHE A 92 -10.79 -8.69 -1.25
C PHE A 92 -11.92 -7.74 -1.66
N ASP A 93 -13.15 -8.25 -1.79
CA ASP A 93 -14.32 -7.51 -2.28
C ASP A 93 -15.48 -7.39 -1.28
N SER A 94 -15.22 -7.54 0.02
CA SER A 94 -16.23 -7.43 1.09
C SER A 94 -17.06 -6.16 1.05
#